data_AF-A0A1I6KQK7-F1
#
_entry.id   AF-A0A1I6KQK7-F1
#
_cell.length_a   1.000
_cell.length_b   1.000
_cell.length_c   1.000
_cell.angle_alpha   90.00
_cell.angle_beta   90.00
_cell.angle_gamma   90.00
#
_symmetry.space_group_name_H-M   'P 1'
#
loop_
_entity.id
_entity.type
_entity.pdbx_description
1 polymer ?
#
loop_
_entity_poly.entity_id
_entity_poly.type
_entity_poly.pdbx_seq_one_letter_code
_entity_poly.pdbx_strand_id
1 'polypeptide(L)' 'MTSVTVEPRSPPSPGWESLEAITRFAGADYERAVLYPEDDRYLLERDDRVRHYDQQT' A
#
# COMPACT_ATOMS: atom_id res chain seq x y z
N MET A 1 19.29 -15.99 -9.14
CA MET A 1 18.40 -14.92 -8.66
C MET A 1 16.98 -15.45 -8.69
N THR A 2 16.41 -15.78 -7.55
CA THR A 2 15.04 -16.29 -7.45
C THR A 2 14.12 -15.09 -7.29
N SER A 3 13.41 -14.70 -8.35
CA SER A 3 12.34 -13.71 -8.25
C SER A 3 11.20 -14.35 -7.44
N VAL A 4 10.97 -13.84 -6.22
CA VAL A 4 9.78 -14.17 -5.45
C VAL A 4 8.68 -13.25 -5.96
N THR A 5 7.83 -13.77 -6.85
CA THR A 5 6.57 -13.12 -7.20
C THR A 5 5.63 -13.30 -6.02
N VAL A 6 5.50 -12.27 -5.17
CA VAL A 6 4.43 -12.19 -4.19
C VAL A 6 3.17 -11.80 -4.96
N GLU A 7 2.34 -12.78 -5.31
CA GLU A 7 1.01 -12.49 -5.85
C GLU A 7 0.19 -11.81 -4.74
N PRO A 8 -0.27 -10.56 -4.91
CA PRO A 8 -1.11 -9.93 -3.91
C PRO A 8 -2.43 -10.71 -3.85
N ARG A 9 -2.74 -11.27 -2.68
CA ARG A 9 -4.06 -11.86 -2.42
C ARG A 9 -5.12 -10.80 -2.76
N SER A 10 -6.10 -11.14 -3.60
CA SER A 10 -7.21 -10.26 -3.97
C SER A 10 -7.78 -9.53 -2.74
N PRO A 11 -7.96 -8.21 -2.79
CA PRO A 11 -8.59 -7.49 -1.69
C PRO A 11 -10.06 -7.90 -1.55
N PRO A 12 -10.58 -8.08 -0.32
CA PRO A 12 -12.01 -8.26 -0.09
C PRO A 12 -12.74 -6.93 -0.30
N SER A 13 -13.88 -6.93 -1.03
CA SER A 13 -14.76 -5.76 -1.25
C SER A 13 -14.07 -4.51 -1.86
N PRO A 14 -14.79 -3.49 -2.37
CA PRO A 14 -14.15 -2.33 -3.02
C PRO A 14 -13.37 -1.41 -2.07
N GLY A 15 -13.23 -1.77 -0.78
CA GLY A 15 -12.52 -1.00 0.23
C GLY A 15 -12.08 -1.88 1.40
N TRP A 16 -11.19 -1.34 2.24
CA TRP A 16 -10.67 -2.04 3.42
C TRP A 16 -11.68 -2.01 4.57
N GLU A 17 -11.88 -3.13 5.24
CA GLU A 17 -12.82 -3.26 6.36
C GLU A 17 -12.31 -2.59 7.65
N SER A 18 -10.99 -2.46 7.81
CA SER A 18 -10.33 -1.82 8.95
C SER A 18 -8.84 -1.58 8.72
N LEU A 19 -8.21 -0.74 9.56
CA LEU A 19 -6.76 -0.62 9.61
C LEU A 19 -6.07 -1.95 9.91
N GLU A 20 -6.68 -2.82 10.71
CA GLU A 20 -6.10 -4.13 11.04
C GLU A 20 -5.99 -5.03 9.80
N ALA A 21 -6.95 -4.97 8.87
CA ALA A 21 -6.87 -5.65 7.58
C ALA A 21 -5.72 -5.11 6.73
N ILE A 22 -5.51 -3.79 6.74
CA ILE A 22 -4.40 -3.12 6.04
C ILE A 22 -3.06 -3.55 6.65
N THR A 23 -2.91 -3.52 7.98
CA THR A 23 -1.69 -3.95 8.68
C THR A 23 -1.37 -5.42 8.42
N ARG A 24 -2.37 -6.31 8.37
CA ARG A 24 -2.14 -7.73 8.02
C ARG A 24 -1.62 -7.92 6.60
N PHE A 25 -2.03 -7.05 5.68
CA PHE A 25 -1.59 -7.11 4.28
C PHE A 25 -0.22 -6.45 4.07
N ALA A 26 -0.04 -5.21 4.56
CA ALA A 26 1.14 -4.39 4.32
C ALA A 26 2.26 -4.59 5.35
N GLY A 27 1.94 -5.14 6.52
CA GLY A 27 2.87 -5.32 7.65
C GLY A 27 2.77 -4.21 8.70
N ALA A 28 3.70 -4.23 9.66
CA ALA A 28 3.67 -3.36 10.83
C ALA A 28 3.87 -1.87 10.50
N ASP A 29 4.63 -1.55 9.45
CA ASP A 29 4.86 -0.17 8.98
C ASP A 29 4.00 0.10 7.74
N TYR A 30 2.69 -0.13 7.88
CA TYR A 30 1.72 -0.05 6.79
C TYR A 30 1.55 1.36 6.20
N GLU A 31 2.04 2.38 6.91
CA GLU A 31 2.04 3.76 6.44
C GLU A 31 3.24 4.10 5.55
N ARG A 32 4.25 3.24 5.46
CA ARG A 32 5.42 3.51 4.61
C ARG A 32 5.07 3.31 3.14
N ALA A 33 5.26 4.36 2.35
CA ALA A 33 5.05 4.29 0.90
C ALA A 33 6.10 3.37 0.24
N VAL A 34 5.63 2.53 -0.67
CA VAL A 34 6.50 1.79 -1.60
C VAL A 34 6.63 2.63 -2.86
N LEU A 35 7.79 3.26 -3.04
CA LEU A 35 8.10 4.05 -4.22
C LEU A 35 8.90 3.20 -5.21
N TYR A 36 8.43 3.12 -6.44
CA TYR A 36 9.12 2.43 -7.52
C TYR A 36 10.18 3.35 -8.16
N PRO A 37 11.30 2.80 -8.68
CA PRO A 37 12.30 3.61 -9.38
C PRO A 37 11.70 4.43 -10.52
N GLU A 38 10.66 3.92 -11.17
CA GLU A 38 9.98 4.60 -12.27
C GLU A 38 9.21 5.85 -11.85
N ASP A 39 8.84 5.96 -10.57
CA ASP A 39 8.06 7.06 -10.02
C ASP A 39 8.82 8.40 -10.08
N ASP A 40 10.16 8.35 -10.14
CA ASP A 40 11.02 9.52 -10.38
C ASP A 40 10.64 10.33 -11.61
N ARG A 41 10.02 9.68 -12.59
CA ARG A 41 9.63 10.31 -13.86
C ARG A 41 8.32 11.08 -13.76
N TYR A 42 7.53 10.84 -12.71
CA TYR A 42 6.15 11.32 -12.62
C TYR A 42 5.86 12.11 -11.34
N LEU A 43 6.50 11.75 -10.24
CA LEU A 43 6.33 12.45 -8.97
C LEU A 43 7.14 13.75 -8.96
N LEU A 44 6.45 14.86 -8.68
CA LEU A 44 7.10 16.13 -8.38
C LEU A 44 7.81 16.07 -7.02
N GLU A 45 7.18 15.40 -6.05
CA GLU A 45 7.71 15.19 -4.71
C GLU A 45 7.43 13.75 -4.27
N ARG A 46 8.36 13.18 -3.51
CA ARG A 46 8.22 11.85 -2.91
C ARG A 46 7.65 11.99 -1.50
N ASP A 47 6.41 11.58 -1.30
CA ASP A 47 5.86 11.36 0.04
C ASP A 47 6.27 9.94 0.48
N ASP A 48 6.98 9.85 1.61
CA ASP A 48 7.43 8.59 2.19
C ASP A 48 6.34 7.91 3.02
N ARG A 49 5.21 8.61 3.25
CA ARG A 49 4.07 8.14 4.02
C ARG A 49 2.77 8.14 3.21
N VAL A 50 1.95 7.12 3.42
CA VAL A 50 0.57 7.06 2.90
C VAL A 50 -0.43 7.51 3.97
N ARG A 51 -1.54 8.11 3.55
CA ARG A 51 -2.64 8.54 4.44
C ARG A 51 -3.83 7.60 4.23
N HIS A 52 -4.41 7.12 5.32
CA HIS A 52 -5.63 6.33 5.31
C HIS A 52 -6.82 7.22 5.68
N TYR A 53 -7.96 7.00 5.03
CA TYR A 53 -9.19 7.75 5.26
C TYR A 53 -10.34 6.79 5.49
N ASP A 54 -11.15 7.10 6.50
CA ASP A 54 -12.40 6.38 6.73
C ASP A 54 -13.48 6.88 5.76
N GLN A 55 -14.15 5.93 5.11
CA GLN A 55 -15.31 6.24 4.29
C GLN A 55 -16.53 6.36 5.21
N GLN A 56 -16.96 7.60 5.48
CA GLN A 56 -18.25 7.86 6.10
C GLN A 56 -19.32 7.68 5.02
N THR A 57 -20.11 6.62 5.11
CA THR A 57 -21.24 6.36 4.20
C THR A 57 -22.57 6.63 4.89
#